data_AF-A0A652KQE3-F1
#
_entry.id   AF-A0A652KQE3-F1
#
_cell.length_a   1.000
_cell.length_b   1.000
_cell.length_c   1.000
_cell.angle_alpha   90.00
_cell.angle_beta   90.00
_cell.angle_gamma   90.00
#
_symmetry.space_group_name_H-M   'P 1'
#
loop_
_entity.id
_entity.type
_entity.pdbx_description
1 polymer ?
#
loop_
_entity_poly.entity_id
_entity_poly.type
_entity_poly.pdbx_seq_one_letter_code
_entity_poly.pdbx_strand_id
1 'polypeptide(L)'
;MDGRDLVRSVRMVGSVQGLRTVRSAWRRRRADARALAPRGAERARVPGLLIGAEPGPGGGVVRFARSRLRVRVAVGGAVFWSWDGAEPLPSYALPGDGPEADPRARLEPDKNGGWQVVSERLTVAVSRHGALELRTPGGVVLRRELPPRWWEPVAGGPARWVQRSEV
;
A
#
# COMPACT_ATOMS: atom_id res chain seq x y z
N MET A 1 -25.83 -0.42 27.96
CA MET A 1 -24.55 -0.78 28.59
C MET A 1 -24.82 -0.96 30.07
N ASP A 2 -24.62 -2.17 30.59
CA ASP A 2 -25.18 -2.60 31.87
C ASP A 2 -24.10 -2.65 32.97
N GLY A 3 -24.44 -2.19 34.17
CA GLY A 3 -23.49 -1.88 35.25
C GLY A 3 -22.66 -3.07 35.77
N ARG A 4 -23.00 -4.30 35.39
CA ARG A 4 -22.28 -5.52 35.76
C ARG A 4 -20.97 -5.74 35.00
N ASP A 5 -20.81 -5.19 33.79
CA ASP A 5 -19.55 -5.32 33.03
C ASP A 5 -18.43 -4.42 33.58
N LEU A 6 -18.79 -3.29 34.20
CA LEU A 6 -17.82 -2.39 34.83
C LEU A 6 -17.16 -3.00 36.08
N VAL A 7 -17.89 -3.81 36.85
CA VAL A 7 -17.35 -4.41 38.07
C VAL A 7 -16.35 -5.54 37.75
N ARG A 8 -16.51 -6.20 36.60
CA ARG A 8 -15.60 -7.27 36.15
C ARG A 8 -14.29 -6.73 35.57
N SER A 9 -14.32 -5.57 34.92
CA SER A 9 -13.12 -4.91 34.40
C SER A 9 -12.22 -4.36 35.52
N VAL A 10 -12.81 -3.83 36.59
CA VAL A 10 -12.06 -3.30 37.75
C VAL A 10 -11.40 -4.43 38.57
N ARG A 11 -12.05 -5.60 38.73
CA ARG A 11 -11.46 -6.73 39.47
C ARG A 11 -10.24 -7.37 38.80
N MET A 12 -10.04 -7.19 37.48
CA MET A 12 -8.87 -7.73 36.80
C MET A 12 -7.62 -6.84 36.90
N VAL A 13 -7.75 -5.55 37.24
CA VAL A 13 -6.61 -4.64 37.37
C VAL A 13 -5.83 -4.86 38.67
N GLY A 14 -6.43 -5.55 39.67
CA GLY A 14 -5.82 -5.84 40.98
C GLY A 14 -5.40 -7.29 41.23
N SER A 15 -5.60 -8.22 40.28
CA SER A 15 -5.24 -9.63 40.47
C SER A 15 -3.80 -9.92 40.02
N VAL A 16 -3.15 -10.90 40.65
CA VAL A 16 -1.79 -11.36 40.28
C VAL A 16 -1.72 -11.75 38.79
N GLN A 17 -2.81 -12.27 38.25
CA GLN A 17 -2.92 -12.66 36.84
C GLN A 17 -3.07 -11.45 35.91
N GLY A 18 -3.80 -10.41 36.30
CA GLY A 18 -3.85 -9.13 35.59
C GLY A 18 -2.51 -8.40 35.57
N LEU A 19 -1.82 -8.36 36.71
CA LEU A 19 -0.46 -7.81 36.81
C LEU A 19 0.54 -8.58 35.93
N ARG A 20 0.44 -9.91 35.85
CA ARG A 20 1.28 -10.74 34.96
C ARG A 20 1.01 -10.45 33.48
N THR A 21 -0.24 -10.22 33.10
CA THR A 21 -0.63 -9.85 31.73
C THR A 21 -0.15 -8.46 31.35
N VAL A 22 -0.31 -7.47 32.23
CA VAL A 22 0.23 -6.11 32.02
C VAL A 22 1.75 -6.16 31.94
N ARG A 23 2.41 -6.92 32.83
CA ARG A 23 3.86 -7.08 32.82
C ARG A 23 4.37 -7.84 31.59
N SER A 24 3.61 -8.80 31.06
CA SER A 24 3.98 -9.50 29.82
C SER A 24 3.77 -8.62 28.59
N ALA A 25 2.68 -7.87 28.52
CA ALA A 25 2.44 -6.87 27.48
C ALA A 25 3.51 -5.77 27.49
N TRP A 26 3.88 -5.28 28.67
CA TRP A 26 4.91 -4.27 28.83
C TRP A 26 6.32 -4.81 28.51
N ARG A 27 6.62 -6.06 28.88
CA ARG A 27 7.87 -6.72 28.48
C ARG A 27 7.95 -6.96 26.98
N ARG A 28 6.86 -7.40 26.33
CA ARG A 28 6.79 -7.51 24.86
C ARG A 28 6.98 -6.16 24.19
N ARG A 29 6.25 -5.13 24.63
CA ARG A 29 6.41 -3.76 24.12
C ARG A 29 7.83 -3.22 24.30
N ARG A 30 8.50 -3.54 25.42
CA ARG A 30 9.91 -3.20 25.64
C ARG A 30 10.87 -4.03 24.78
N ALA A 31 10.59 -5.31 24.56
CA ALA A 31 11.41 -6.16 23.70
C ALA A 31 11.32 -5.67 22.24
N ASP A 32 10.11 -5.38 21.75
CA ASP A 32 9.88 -4.81 20.42
C ASP A 32 10.55 -3.44 20.29
N ALA A 33 10.43 -2.58 21.30
CA ALA A 33 11.08 -1.28 21.30
C ALA A 33 12.63 -1.34 21.38
N ARG A 34 13.20 -2.42 21.91
CA ARG A 34 14.66 -2.65 21.92
C ARG A 34 15.16 -3.28 20.62
N ALA A 35 14.33 -4.08 19.95
CA ALA A 35 14.64 -4.68 18.66
C ALA A 35 14.46 -3.69 17.49
N LEU A 36 13.61 -2.67 17.67
CA LEU A 36 13.41 -1.61 16.69
C LEU A 36 14.42 -0.47 16.93
N ALA A 37 15.09 -0.05 15.87
CA ALA A 37 15.99 1.11 15.93
C ALA A 37 15.24 2.34 16.48
N PRO A 38 15.87 3.16 17.34
CA PRO A 38 15.28 4.40 17.83
C PRO A 38 14.81 5.28 16.67
N ARG A 39 13.58 5.79 16.76
CA ARG A 39 13.02 6.67 15.73
C ARG A 39 13.70 8.03 15.80
N GLY A 40 14.46 8.37 14.77
CA GLY A 40 15.04 9.71 14.58
C GLY A 40 14.05 10.67 13.91
N ALA A 41 14.55 11.85 13.53
CA ALA A 41 13.79 12.77 12.70
C ALA A 41 13.42 12.11 11.35
N GLU A 42 12.16 12.27 10.92
CA GLU A 42 11.63 11.74 9.66
C GLU A 42 11.14 12.88 8.76
N ARG A 43 11.31 12.73 7.45
CA ARG A 43 10.73 13.61 6.43
C ARG A 43 9.56 12.90 5.74
N ALA A 44 8.43 13.60 5.64
CA ALA A 44 7.30 13.11 4.88
C ALA A 44 7.54 13.26 3.37
N ARG A 45 7.28 12.20 2.60
CA ARG A 45 7.30 12.22 1.14
C ARG A 45 5.97 11.71 0.60
N VAL A 46 5.54 12.31 -0.50
CA VAL A 46 4.41 11.89 -1.36
C VAL A 46 4.89 11.85 -2.81
N PRO A 47 4.18 11.17 -3.74
CA PRO A 47 4.65 10.95 -5.10
C PRO A 47 5.07 12.23 -5.83
N GLY A 48 4.33 13.33 -5.60
CA GLY A 48 4.50 14.57 -6.34
C GLY A 48 3.61 14.61 -7.57
N LEU A 49 3.86 15.59 -8.45
CA LEU A 49 3.12 15.71 -9.70
C LEU A 49 3.61 14.67 -10.71
N LEU A 50 2.67 14.17 -11.50
CA LEU A 50 2.92 13.34 -12.68
C LEU A 50 3.85 14.07 -13.66
N ILE A 51 4.84 13.35 -14.17
CA ILE A 51 5.83 13.85 -15.14
C ILE A 51 5.70 13.14 -16.49
N GLY A 52 5.30 11.87 -16.50
CA GLY A 52 5.15 11.11 -17.74
C GLY A 52 4.95 9.62 -17.46
N ALA A 53 4.90 8.83 -18.53
CA ALA A 53 4.80 7.39 -18.40
C ALA A 53 5.52 6.66 -19.54
N GLU A 54 5.93 5.44 -19.25
CA GLU A 54 6.61 4.53 -20.16
C GLU A 54 5.79 3.25 -20.30
N PRO A 55 5.26 2.93 -21.48
CA PRO A 55 4.54 1.69 -21.71
C PRO A 55 5.45 0.47 -21.54
N GLY A 56 4.86 -0.64 -21.11
CA GLY A 56 5.49 -1.94 -21.02
C GLY A 56 4.46 -3.07 -21.09
N PRO A 57 4.88 -4.34 -20.96
CA PRO A 57 3.97 -5.48 -21.03
C PRO A 57 2.85 -5.38 -19.99
N GLY A 58 1.60 -5.38 -20.45
CA GLY A 58 0.41 -5.34 -19.62
C GLY A 58 0.16 -4.02 -18.87
N GLY A 59 0.87 -2.95 -19.20
CA GLY A 59 0.79 -1.67 -18.50
C GLY A 59 2.04 -0.84 -18.70
N GLY A 60 2.77 -0.55 -17.62
CA GLY A 60 4.03 0.20 -17.70
C GLY A 60 4.40 0.92 -16.41
N VAL A 61 5.20 1.98 -16.55
CA VAL A 61 5.71 2.78 -15.43
C VAL A 61 5.23 4.21 -15.56
N VAL A 62 4.51 4.69 -14.55
CA VAL A 62 4.08 6.09 -14.41
C VAL A 62 5.07 6.80 -13.49
N ARG A 63 5.65 7.90 -13.97
CA ARG A 63 6.68 8.68 -13.26
C ARG A 63 6.08 9.93 -12.63
N PHE A 64 6.37 10.13 -11.36
CA PHE A 64 6.07 11.33 -10.60
C PHE A 64 7.37 12.03 -10.21
N ALA A 65 7.29 13.28 -9.78
CA ALA A 65 8.45 14.09 -9.40
C ALA A 65 9.35 13.47 -8.33
N ARG A 66 8.82 12.59 -7.46
CA ARG A 66 9.56 12.00 -6.34
C ARG A 66 9.34 10.50 -6.19
N SER A 67 8.67 9.85 -7.14
CA SER A 67 8.43 8.41 -7.08
C SER A 67 8.09 7.84 -8.45
N ARG A 68 8.16 6.52 -8.58
CA ARG A 68 7.69 5.78 -9.75
C ARG A 68 6.65 4.74 -9.36
N LEU A 69 5.62 4.60 -10.17
CA LEU A 69 4.58 3.59 -10.02
C LEU A 69 4.67 2.63 -11.21
N ARG A 70 4.95 1.35 -10.96
CA ARG A 70 4.75 0.31 -11.97
C ARG A 70 3.34 -0.24 -11.83
N VAL A 71 2.64 -0.42 -12.94
CA VAL A 71 1.34 -1.10 -13.01
C VAL A 71 1.39 -2.16 -14.09
N ARG A 72 0.91 -3.37 -13.78
CA ARG A 72 0.81 -4.50 -14.71
C ARG A 72 -0.52 -5.22 -14.51
N VAL A 73 -1.29 -5.35 -15.57
CA VAL A 73 -2.46 -6.23 -15.67
C VAL A 73 -2.01 -7.56 -16.28
N ALA A 74 -2.42 -8.67 -15.69
CA ALA A 74 -2.10 -10.02 -16.13
C ALA A 74 -3.27 -10.65 -16.91
N VAL A 75 -3.03 -11.74 -17.66
CA VAL A 75 -3.99 -12.43 -18.58
C VAL A 75 -5.32 -12.85 -17.91
N GLY A 76 -5.42 -12.88 -16.59
CA GLY A 76 -6.66 -13.14 -15.84
C GLY A 76 -7.41 -11.90 -15.32
N GLY A 77 -6.87 -10.70 -15.51
CA GLY A 77 -7.37 -9.47 -14.86
C GLY A 77 -6.79 -9.22 -13.47
N ALA A 78 -5.79 -9.99 -13.03
CA ALA A 78 -5.04 -9.67 -11.82
C ALA A 78 -4.19 -8.41 -12.05
N VAL A 79 -4.20 -7.49 -11.10
CA VAL A 79 -3.45 -6.23 -11.17
C VAL A 79 -2.34 -6.25 -10.13
N PHE A 80 -1.12 -6.03 -10.60
CA PHE A 80 0.05 -5.77 -9.77
C PHE A 80 0.42 -4.30 -9.90
N TRP A 81 0.66 -3.64 -8.78
CA TRP A 81 1.32 -2.34 -8.79
C TRP A 81 2.39 -2.26 -7.71
N SER A 82 3.39 -1.43 -7.96
CA SER A 82 4.45 -1.18 -7.01
C SER A 82 4.97 0.23 -7.08
N TRP A 83 5.37 0.75 -5.93
CA TRP A 83 6.04 2.02 -5.82
C TRP A 83 7.54 1.84 -5.68
N ASP A 84 8.31 2.71 -6.32
CA ASP A 84 9.76 2.83 -6.22
C ASP A 84 10.58 1.55 -6.50
N GLY A 85 10.00 0.61 -7.25
CA GLY A 85 10.66 -0.65 -7.62
C GLY A 85 10.51 -1.76 -6.58
N ALA A 86 9.51 -1.66 -5.68
CA ALA A 86 9.08 -2.78 -4.86
C ALA A 86 8.45 -3.87 -5.74
N GLU A 87 9.25 -4.63 -6.48
CA GLU A 87 8.77 -5.63 -7.43
C GLU A 87 7.82 -6.64 -6.75
N PRO A 88 6.80 -7.13 -7.46
CA PRO A 88 5.85 -8.10 -6.91
C PRO A 88 6.47 -9.49 -6.66
N LEU A 89 7.70 -9.72 -7.15
CA LEU A 89 8.39 -11.01 -7.09
C LEU A 89 9.86 -10.84 -6.65
N PRO A 90 10.43 -11.83 -5.94
CA PRO A 90 9.76 -13.05 -5.45
C PRO A 90 8.76 -12.75 -4.32
N SER A 91 7.63 -13.46 -4.28
CA SER A 91 6.61 -13.32 -3.24
C SER A 91 6.35 -14.65 -2.57
N TYR A 92 6.40 -14.69 -1.24
CA TYR A 92 6.04 -15.89 -0.47
C TYR A 92 4.58 -16.32 -0.67
N ALA A 93 3.73 -15.40 -1.15
CA ALA A 93 2.31 -15.62 -1.35
C ALA A 93 1.97 -16.08 -2.78
N LEU A 94 2.94 -16.12 -3.70
CA LEU A 94 2.73 -16.53 -5.09
C LEU A 94 3.64 -17.72 -5.43
N PRO A 95 3.10 -18.79 -6.05
CA PRO A 95 3.94 -19.84 -6.60
C PRO A 95 4.63 -19.32 -7.87
N GLY A 96 5.97 -19.30 -7.87
CA GLY A 96 6.78 -18.95 -9.04
C GLY A 96 6.61 -17.50 -9.53
N ASP A 97 6.69 -17.31 -10.85
CA ASP A 97 6.80 -16.00 -11.51
C ASP A 97 5.47 -15.23 -11.65
N GLY A 98 4.39 -15.73 -11.03
CA GLY A 98 3.05 -15.17 -11.15
C GLY A 98 2.48 -15.25 -12.59
N PRO A 99 1.26 -14.73 -12.81
CA PRO A 99 0.65 -14.77 -14.13
C PRO A 99 1.33 -13.81 -15.11
N GLU A 100 1.34 -14.20 -16.39
CA GLU A 100 1.88 -13.40 -17.49
C GLU A 100 1.13 -12.08 -17.68
N ALA A 101 1.83 -11.07 -18.19
CA ALA A 101 1.24 -9.79 -18.54
C ALA A 101 0.19 -9.95 -19.64
N ASP A 102 -0.94 -9.26 -19.54
CA ASP A 102 -1.97 -9.27 -20.58
C ASP A 102 -1.44 -8.54 -21.83
N PRO A 103 -1.27 -9.23 -22.97
CA PRO A 103 -0.78 -8.61 -24.20
C PRO A 103 -1.78 -7.66 -24.84
N ARG A 104 -3.02 -7.56 -24.32
CA ARG A 104 -4.05 -6.61 -24.76
C ARG A 104 -4.13 -5.39 -23.86
N ALA A 105 -3.57 -5.45 -22.65
CA ALA A 105 -3.55 -4.28 -21.78
C ALA A 105 -2.56 -3.22 -22.28
N ARG A 106 -3.00 -1.96 -22.33
CA ARG A 106 -2.23 -0.82 -22.86
C ARG A 106 -2.23 0.33 -21.87
N LEU A 107 -1.08 0.99 -21.74
CA LEU A 107 -0.95 2.23 -20.99
C LEU A 107 -1.18 3.42 -21.92
N GLU A 108 -2.15 4.25 -21.59
CA GLU A 108 -2.56 5.41 -22.39
C GLU A 108 -2.90 6.61 -21.50
N PRO A 109 -2.89 7.85 -22.02
CA PRO A 109 -3.33 9.02 -21.27
C PRO A 109 -4.79 8.93 -20.83
N ASP A 110 -5.09 9.34 -19.60
CA ASP A 110 -6.47 9.47 -19.11
C ASP A 110 -7.02 10.89 -19.37
N LYS A 111 -8.35 10.99 -19.49
CA LYS A 111 -9.08 12.25 -19.73
C LYS A 111 -8.88 13.29 -18.63
N ASN A 112 -8.54 12.88 -17.40
CA ASN A 112 -8.36 13.79 -16.27
C ASN A 112 -6.90 14.26 -16.08
N GLY A 113 -6.07 14.14 -17.12
CA GLY A 113 -4.64 14.50 -17.06
C GLY A 113 -3.81 13.50 -16.28
N GLY A 114 -4.32 12.28 -16.08
CA GLY A 114 -3.61 11.14 -15.53
C GLY A 114 -3.13 10.19 -16.63
N TRP A 115 -2.88 8.95 -16.23
CA TRP A 115 -2.67 7.81 -17.13
C TRP A 115 -3.61 6.69 -16.76
N GLN A 116 -3.87 5.77 -17.68
CA GLN A 116 -4.64 4.58 -17.38
C GLN A 116 -4.10 3.36 -18.10
N VAL A 117 -4.18 2.21 -17.43
CA VAL A 117 -4.00 0.92 -18.09
C VAL A 117 -5.37 0.37 -18.43
N VAL A 118 -5.66 0.23 -19.72
CA VAL A 118 -6.92 -0.32 -20.22
C VAL A 118 -6.70 -1.75 -20.66
N SER A 119 -7.52 -2.68 -20.17
CA SER A 119 -7.62 -4.05 -20.65
C SER A 119 -9.08 -4.39 -20.96
N GLU A 120 -9.32 -5.56 -21.56
CA GLU A 120 -10.67 -6.06 -21.80
C GLU A 120 -11.47 -6.27 -20.50
N ARG A 121 -10.77 -6.54 -19.39
CA ARG A 121 -11.39 -6.94 -18.11
C ARG A 121 -11.57 -5.79 -17.14
N LEU A 122 -10.72 -4.77 -17.20
CA LEU A 122 -10.75 -3.64 -16.27
C LEU A 122 -9.92 -2.46 -16.77
N THR A 123 -10.09 -1.32 -16.11
CA THR A 123 -9.20 -0.16 -16.25
C THR A 123 -8.55 0.16 -14.92
N VAL A 124 -7.25 0.41 -14.92
CA VAL A 124 -6.52 0.98 -13.78
C VAL A 124 -6.22 2.44 -14.10
N ALA A 125 -7.00 3.37 -13.54
CA ALA A 125 -6.77 4.79 -13.70
C ALA A 125 -5.77 5.29 -12.64
N VAL A 126 -4.82 6.11 -13.06
CA VAL A 126 -3.77 6.71 -12.23
C VAL A 126 -3.89 8.22 -12.33
N SER A 127 -4.23 8.86 -11.22
CA SER A 127 -4.34 10.32 -11.16
C SER A 127 -2.98 11.03 -11.23
N ARG A 128 -3.01 12.32 -11.55
CA ARG A 128 -1.84 13.23 -11.55
C ARG A 128 -1.07 13.34 -10.21
N HIS A 129 -1.65 12.85 -9.12
CA HIS A 129 -1.06 12.89 -7.77
C HIS A 129 -0.75 11.50 -7.20
N GLY A 130 -0.98 10.43 -7.96
CA GLY A 130 -0.62 9.07 -7.55
C GLY A 130 -1.73 8.28 -6.83
N ALA A 131 -2.98 8.74 -6.87
CA ALA A 131 -4.13 7.90 -6.52
C ALA A 131 -4.41 6.91 -7.66
N LEU A 132 -4.84 5.69 -7.33
CA LEU A 132 -5.28 4.69 -8.31
C LEU A 132 -6.77 4.39 -8.15
N GLU A 133 -7.44 4.09 -9.25
CA GLU A 133 -8.80 3.55 -9.26
C GLU A 133 -8.85 2.32 -10.16
N LEU A 134 -9.39 1.22 -9.65
CA LEU A 134 -9.72 0.05 -10.44
C LEU A 134 -11.18 0.15 -10.85
N ARG A 135 -11.45 0.05 -12.14
CA ARG A 135 -12.78 0.21 -12.71
C ARG A 135 -13.16 -1.01 -13.56
N THR A 136 -14.44 -1.38 -13.56
CA THR A 136 -14.98 -2.32 -14.54
C THR A 136 -14.88 -1.73 -15.95
N PRO A 137 -15.04 -2.54 -17.01
CA PRO A 137 -15.12 -2.03 -18.38
C PRO A 137 -16.25 -1.00 -18.59
N GLY A 138 -17.33 -1.11 -17.79
CA GLY A 138 -18.43 -0.14 -17.76
C GLY A 138 -18.14 1.13 -16.94
N GLY A 139 -16.95 1.29 -16.38
CA GLY A 139 -16.52 2.48 -15.64
C GLY A 139 -16.88 2.50 -14.14
N VAL A 140 -17.49 1.44 -13.61
CA VAL A 140 -17.82 1.35 -12.17
C VAL A 140 -16.55 1.16 -11.36
N VAL A 141 -16.32 2.01 -10.36
CA VAL A 141 -15.17 1.89 -9.45
C VAL A 141 -15.33 0.68 -8.53
N LEU A 142 -14.35 -0.22 -8.57
CA LEU A 142 -14.27 -1.42 -7.72
C LEU A 142 -13.44 -1.18 -6.46
N ARG A 143 -12.41 -0.34 -6.57
CA ARG A 143 -11.46 -0.05 -5.50
C ARG A 143 -10.70 1.23 -5.81
N ARG A 144 -10.41 2.01 -4.77
CA ARG A 144 -9.59 3.21 -4.85
C ARG A 144 -8.40 3.12 -3.90
N GLU A 145 -7.26 3.59 -4.36
CA GLU A 145 -6.04 3.74 -3.57
C GLU A 145 -5.66 5.21 -3.50
N LEU A 146 -5.53 5.74 -2.29
CA LEU A 146 -5.00 7.08 -2.09
C LEU A 146 -3.47 7.09 -2.34
N PRO A 147 -2.89 8.26 -2.69
CA PRO A 147 -1.45 8.37 -2.86
C PRO A 147 -0.71 7.91 -1.61
N PRO A 148 0.34 7.08 -1.75
CA PRO A 148 1.13 6.63 -0.61
C PRO A 148 1.82 7.80 0.09
N ARG A 149 2.11 7.59 1.38
CA ARG A 149 2.93 8.50 2.18
C ARG A 149 4.10 7.74 2.76
N TRP A 150 5.30 8.26 2.56
CA TRP A 150 6.52 7.73 3.16
C TRP A 150 7.00 8.65 4.28
N TRP A 151 7.65 8.04 5.26
CA TRP A 151 8.44 8.71 6.29
C TRP A 151 9.87 8.22 6.18
N GLU A 152 10.73 9.08 5.66
CA GLU A 152 12.14 8.80 5.39
C GLU A 152 12.99 9.30 6.57
N PRO A 153 13.80 8.45 7.22
CA PRO A 153 14.72 8.91 8.25
C PRO A 153 15.71 9.94 7.70
N VAL A 154 15.90 11.05 8.40
CA VAL A 154 16.84 12.11 7.99
C VAL A 154 18.29 11.61 7.99
N ALA A 155 18.63 10.70 8.91
CA ALA A 155 19.94 10.06 8.98
C ALA A 155 20.17 8.98 7.89
N GLY A 156 19.19 8.78 6.99
CA GLY A 156 19.21 7.68 6.03
C GLY A 156 18.73 6.36 6.63
N GLY A 157 18.45 5.39 5.75
CA GLY A 157 17.93 4.07 6.13
C GLY A 157 16.55 3.77 5.51
N PRO A 158 15.97 2.61 5.83
CA PRO A 158 14.71 2.17 5.23
C PRO A 158 13.55 3.09 5.63
N ALA A 159 12.83 3.58 4.63
CA ALA A 159 11.61 4.35 4.84
C ALA A 159 10.46 3.42 5.21
N ARG A 160 9.60 3.87 6.14
CA ARG A 160 8.27 3.27 6.33
C ARG A 160 7.28 4.01 5.44
N TRP A 161 6.20 3.34 5.08
CA TRP A 161 5.16 3.95 4.27
C TRP A 161 3.79 3.43 4.64
N VAL A 162 2.76 4.18 4.22
CA VAL A 162 1.37 3.77 4.31
C VAL A 162 0.69 4.05 2.97
N GLN A 163 -0.19 3.14 2.58
CA GLN A 163 -1.14 3.32 1.50
C GLN A 163 -2.52 2.98 2.03
N ARG A 164 -3.49 3.81 1.67
CA ARG A 164 -4.86 3.71 2.15
C ARG A 164 -5.76 3.31 1.00
N SER A 165 -6.53 2.27 1.22
CA SER A 165 -7.49 1.75 0.26
C SER A 165 -8.91 2.11 0.69
N GLU A 166 -9.76 2.39 -0.27
CA GLU A 166 -11.21 2.64 -0.14
C GLU A 166 -11.93 1.67 -1.09
N VAL A 167 -13.07 1.13 -0.64
CA VAL A 167 -13.96 0.23 -1.39
C VAL A 167 -15.36 0.81 -1.35
#